data_AF-A0A952H8W9-F1
#
_entry.id   AF-A0A952H8W9-F1
#
_cell.length_a   1.000
_cell.length_b   1.000
_cell.length_c   1.000
_cell.angle_alpha   90.00
_cell.angle_beta   90.00
_cell.angle_gamma   90.00
#
_symmetry.space_group_name_H-M   'P 1'
#
loop_
_entity.id
_entity.type
_entity.pdbx_description
1 polymer ?
#
loop_
_entity_poly.entity_id
_entity_poly.type
_entity_poly.pdbx_seq_one_letter_code
_entity_poly.pdbx_strand_id
1 'polypeptide(L)'
;MTFRIHVTGPAAEAVRTVVPQLVADRVASGIAAQEPALWGPEAEPEASKRLGWTEAVAISRPLVPEIVALRDELRAKGVNHIALAGMGGSSLAPEVITRTDEAELTVLD
;
A
#
# COMPACT_ATOMS: atom_id res chain seq x y z
N MET A 1 -1.50 1.89 -21.61
CA MET A 1 -1.82 3.27 -21.22
C MET A 1 -0.56 4.11 -21.35
N THR A 2 -0.68 5.37 -21.78
CA THR A 2 0.45 6.31 -21.84
C THR A 2 0.06 7.53 -21.02
N PHE A 3 0.92 7.91 -20.08
CA PHE A 3 0.80 9.16 -19.33
C PHE A 3 2.02 10.04 -19.61
N ARG A 4 1.87 11.35 -19.43
CA ARG A 4 2.96 12.33 -19.61
C ARG A 4 3.25 12.96 -18.26
N ILE A 5 4.50 12.91 -17.82
CA ILE A 5 4.97 13.57 -16.59
C ILE A 5 5.76 14.81 -16.99
N HIS A 6 5.46 15.94 -16.36
CA HIS A 6 6.26 17.17 -16.45
C HIS A 6 6.92 17.43 -15.10
N VAL A 7 8.24 17.57 -15.10
CA VAL A 7 9.06 17.87 -13.91
C VAL A 7 9.88 19.12 -14.14
N THR A 8 10.06 19.93 -13.11
CA THR A 8 10.81 21.19 -13.15
C THR A 8 11.75 21.30 -11.95
N GLY A 9 12.67 22.27 -11.99
CA GLY A 9 13.59 22.56 -10.89
C GLY A 9 14.43 21.35 -10.46
N PRO A 10 14.65 21.16 -9.15
CA PRO A 10 15.45 20.03 -8.61
C PRO A 10 14.93 18.64 -9.01
N ALA A 11 13.61 18.47 -9.15
CA ALA A 11 13.03 17.20 -9.56
C ALA A 11 13.41 16.83 -11.00
N ALA A 12 13.50 17.81 -11.90
CA ALA A 12 13.94 17.57 -13.28
C ALA A 12 15.40 17.12 -13.36
N GLU A 13 16.27 17.66 -12.51
CA GLU A 13 17.67 17.24 -12.41
C GLU A 13 17.78 15.81 -11.86
N ALA A 14 17.06 15.50 -10.79
CA ALA A 14 17.00 14.15 -10.24
C ALA A 14 16.49 13.12 -11.26
N VAL A 15 15.46 13.46 -12.03
CA VAL A 15 14.95 12.58 -13.10
C VAL A 15 16.02 12.34 -14.17
N ARG A 16 16.69 13.38 -14.66
CA ARG A 16 17.74 13.23 -15.69
C ARG A 16 18.91 12.38 -15.23
N THR A 17 19.28 12.49 -13.95
CA THR A 17 20.51 11.87 -13.41
C THR A 17 20.26 10.45 -12.88
N VAL A 18 19.10 10.19 -12.27
CA VAL A 18 18.85 8.93 -11.54
C VAL A 18 18.01 7.95 -12.36
N VAL A 19 16.99 8.42 -13.07
CA VAL A 19 16.03 7.52 -13.76
C VAL A 19 16.70 6.64 -14.82
N PRO A 20 17.64 7.12 -15.66
CA PRO A 20 18.31 6.24 -16.63
C PRO A 20 18.98 5.02 -15.97
N GLN A 21 19.61 5.22 -14.81
CA GLN A 21 20.23 4.12 -14.06
C GLN A 21 19.17 3.17 -13.50
N LEU A 22 18.10 3.69 -12.87
CA LEU A 22 17.02 2.84 -12.35
C LEU A 22 16.32 2.02 -13.45
N VAL A 23 16.23 2.57 -14.66
CA VAL A 23 15.70 1.86 -15.84
C VAL A 23 16.68 0.79 -16.32
N ALA A 24 17.97 1.11 -16.41
CA ALA A 24 19.01 0.14 -16.78
C ALA A 24 19.07 -1.03 -15.79
N ASP A 25 18.95 -0.73 -14.49
CA ASP A 25 18.93 -1.70 -13.39
C ASP A 25 17.57 -2.39 -13.20
N ARG A 26 16.58 -2.05 -14.04
CA ARG A 26 15.22 -2.65 -14.05
C ARG A 26 14.48 -2.55 -12.71
N VAL A 27 14.78 -1.57 -11.87
CA VAL A 27 14.26 -1.47 -10.50
C VAL A 27 12.73 -1.55 -10.45
N ALA A 28 12.03 -0.75 -11.26
CA ALA A 28 10.56 -0.76 -11.28
C ALA A 28 9.98 -2.08 -11.76
N SER A 29 10.54 -2.67 -12.82
CA SER A 29 10.11 -3.97 -13.34
C SER A 29 10.39 -5.09 -12.35
N GLY A 30 11.55 -5.06 -11.67
CA GLY A 30 11.93 -6.04 -10.65
C GLY A 30 11.03 -5.96 -9.42
N ILE A 31 10.66 -4.75 -8.96
CA ILE A 31 9.64 -4.59 -7.90
C ILE A 31 8.31 -5.22 -8.34
N ALA A 32 7.82 -4.90 -9.54
CA ALA A 32 6.56 -5.44 -10.04
C ALA A 32 6.60 -6.96 -10.24
N ALA A 33 7.75 -7.51 -10.65
CA ALA A 33 7.97 -8.95 -10.79
C ALA A 33 8.31 -9.65 -9.45
N GLN A 34 8.28 -8.92 -8.34
CA GLN A 34 8.63 -9.41 -7.00
C GLN A 34 10.02 -10.05 -6.93
N GLU A 35 11.00 -9.51 -7.65
CA GLU A 35 12.38 -9.99 -7.69
C GLU A 35 13.07 -9.74 -6.34
N PRO A 36 13.37 -10.79 -5.54
CA PRO A 36 13.85 -10.60 -4.18
C PRO A 36 15.33 -10.16 -4.13
N ALA A 37 16.12 -10.51 -5.15
CA ALA A 37 17.52 -10.13 -5.26
C ALA A 37 17.73 -8.61 -5.40
N LEU A 38 16.69 -7.85 -5.77
CA LEU A 38 16.73 -6.38 -5.85
C LEU A 38 17.08 -5.74 -4.50
N TRP A 39 16.78 -6.42 -3.39
CA TRP A 39 17.00 -5.94 -2.03
C TRP A 39 18.40 -6.31 -1.50
N GLY A 40 19.21 -7.01 -2.29
CA GLY A 40 20.53 -7.47 -1.92
C GLY A 40 20.54 -8.81 -1.17
N PRO A 41 21.70 -9.49 -1.11
CA PRO A 41 21.81 -10.88 -0.66
C PRO A 41 21.40 -11.07 0.81
N GLU A 42 21.59 -10.06 1.66
CA GLU A 42 21.20 -10.13 3.07
C GLU A 42 19.68 -10.08 3.27
N ALA A 43 18.96 -9.36 2.40
CA ALA A 43 17.51 -9.17 2.51
C ALA A 43 16.71 -10.13 1.63
N GLU A 44 17.34 -10.74 0.61
CA GLU A 44 16.71 -11.66 -0.34
C GLU A 44 15.88 -12.78 0.33
N PRO A 45 16.34 -13.43 1.42
CA PRO A 45 15.54 -14.45 2.11
C PRO A 45 14.20 -13.93 2.65
N GLU A 46 14.13 -12.67 3.10
CA GLU A 46 12.87 -12.08 3.57
C GLU A 46 12.07 -11.41 2.46
N ALA A 47 12.75 -10.77 1.50
CA ALA A 47 12.10 -10.22 0.32
C ALA A 47 11.33 -11.30 -0.45
N SER A 48 11.89 -12.49 -0.60
CA SER A 48 11.22 -13.62 -1.26
C SER A 48 9.88 -14.03 -0.64
N LYS A 49 9.62 -13.62 0.61
CA LYS A 49 8.38 -13.91 1.34
C LYS A 49 7.45 -12.71 1.45
N ARG A 50 7.98 -11.48 1.40
CA ARG A 50 7.27 -10.26 1.85
C ARG A 50 6.95 -9.26 0.74
N LEU A 51 7.16 -9.61 -0.53
CA LEU A 51 6.89 -8.70 -1.66
C LEU A 51 5.42 -8.66 -2.12
N GLY A 52 4.52 -9.39 -1.46
CA GLY A 52 3.09 -9.42 -1.81
C GLY A 52 2.38 -8.06 -1.78
N TRP A 53 2.94 -7.05 -1.10
CA TRP A 53 2.39 -5.69 -1.07
C TRP A 53 2.31 -5.04 -2.47
N THR A 54 3.17 -5.45 -3.40
CA THR A 54 3.24 -4.90 -4.77
C THR A 54 1.97 -5.16 -5.58
N GLU A 55 1.28 -6.27 -5.30
CA GLU A 55 0.03 -6.68 -5.95
C GLU A 55 -1.22 -6.43 -5.08
N ALA A 56 -1.04 -5.83 -3.89
CA ALA A 56 -2.11 -5.70 -2.91
C ALA A 56 -3.34 -4.96 -3.47
N VAL A 57 -3.14 -3.97 -4.33
CA VAL A 57 -4.24 -3.21 -4.96
C VAL A 57 -5.06 -4.10 -5.89
N ALA A 58 -4.40 -4.95 -6.69
CA ALA A 58 -5.08 -5.85 -7.63
C ALA A 58 -5.81 -6.97 -6.88
N ILE A 59 -5.12 -7.62 -5.94
CA ILE A 59 -5.63 -8.77 -5.18
C ILE A 59 -6.75 -8.35 -4.22
N SER A 60 -6.67 -7.17 -3.61
CA SER A 60 -7.70 -6.70 -2.66
C SER A 60 -8.94 -6.12 -3.33
N ARG A 61 -8.91 -5.84 -4.64
CA ARG A 61 -10.02 -5.20 -5.34
C ARG A 61 -11.37 -5.94 -5.20
N PRO A 62 -11.41 -7.29 -5.25
CA PRO A 62 -12.64 -8.04 -5.03
C PRO A 62 -13.20 -7.93 -3.60
N LEU A 63 -12.38 -7.57 -2.60
CA LEU A 63 -12.84 -7.41 -1.21
C LEU A 63 -13.70 -6.16 -1.01
N VAL A 64 -13.57 -5.15 -1.88
CA VAL A 64 -14.32 -3.89 -1.77
C VAL A 64 -15.84 -4.11 -1.70
N PRO A 65 -16.49 -4.84 -2.62
CA PRO A 65 -17.92 -5.11 -2.52
C PRO A 65 -18.30 -5.88 -1.24
N GLU A 66 -17.46 -6.82 -0.79
CA GLU A 66 -17.70 -7.57 0.46
C GLU A 66 -17.65 -6.67 1.70
N ILE A 67 -16.65 -5.78 1.77
CA ILE A 67 -16.50 -4.79 2.84
C ILE A 67 -17.69 -3.81 2.85
N VAL A 68 -18.13 -3.37 1.67
CA VAL A 68 -19.30 -2.48 1.53
C VAL A 68 -20.58 -3.18 2.00
N ALA A 69 -20.78 -4.44 1.63
CA ALA A 69 -21.93 -5.23 2.07
C ALA A 69 -21.95 -5.40 3.60
N LEU A 70 -20.80 -5.74 4.20
CA LEU A 70 -20.68 -5.86 5.65
C LEU A 70 -20.97 -4.53 6.35
N ARG A 71 -20.44 -3.41 5.84
CA ARG A 71 -20.74 -2.07 6.38
C ARG A 71 -22.24 -1.79 6.37
N ASP A 72 -22.93 -2.10 5.28
CA ASP A 72 -24.36 -1.83 5.14
C ASP A 72 -25.20 -2.74 6.05
N GLU A 73 -24.81 -4.00 6.21
CA GLU A 73 -25.40 -4.94 7.16
C GLU A 73 -25.27 -4.44 8.62
N LEU A 74 -24.07 -4.01 9.02
CA LEU A 74 -23.81 -3.49 10.37
C LEU A 74 -24.65 -2.23 10.64
N ARG A 75 -24.74 -1.33 9.66
CA ARG A 75 -25.60 -0.14 9.75
C ARG A 75 -27.08 -0.50 9.86
N ALA A 76 -27.56 -1.48 9.10
CA ALA A 76 -28.95 -1.95 9.19
C ALA A 76 -29.27 -2.58 10.56
N LYS A 77 -28.27 -3.15 11.22
CA LYS A 77 -28.36 -3.66 12.60
C LYS A 77 -28.24 -2.57 13.66
N GLY A 78 -28.05 -1.31 13.27
CA GLY A 78 -27.90 -0.17 14.19
C GLY A 78 -26.51 -0.06 14.84
N VAL A 79 -25.51 -0.78 14.31
CA VAL A 79 -24.12 -0.65 14.78
C VAL A 79 -23.58 0.72 14.34
N ASN A 80 -23.19 1.53 15.32
CA ASN A 80 -22.71 2.90 15.12
C ASN A 80 -21.34 3.16 15.76
N HIS A 81 -20.78 2.19 16.48
CA HIS A 81 -19.48 2.29 17.13
C HIS A 81 -18.67 1.02 16.87
N ILE A 82 -17.39 1.19 16.50
CA ILE A 82 -16.47 0.10 16.20
C ILE A 82 -15.26 0.19 17.14
N ALA A 83 -15.00 -0.90 17.86
CA ALA A 83 -13.80 -1.07 18.66
C ALA A 83 -12.89 -2.12 17.99
N LEU A 84 -11.68 -1.71 17.61
CA LEU A 84 -10.66 -2.54 16.98
C LEU A 84 -9.68 -3.02 18.03
N ALA A 85 -9.68 -4.33 18.32
CA ALA A 85 -8.66 -4.96 19.16
C ALA A 85 -7.47 -5.41 18.30
N GLY A 86 -6.32 -4.79 18.47
CA GLY A 86 -5.13 -5.10 17.68
C GLY A 86 -3.94 -4.21 18.00
N MET A 87 -2.74 -4.64 17.59
CA MET A 87 -1.49 -3.92 17.83
C MET A 87 -0.64 -3.83 16.56
N GLY A 88 0.19 -2.80 16.47
CA GLY A 88 1.14 -2.63 15.38
C GLY A 88 0.46 -2.27 14.06
N GLY A 89 0.87 -2.90 12.96
CA GLY A 89 0.36 -2.54 11.63
C GLY A 89 -1.15 -2.71 11.45
N SER A 90 -1.78 -3.63 12.21
CA SER A 90 -3.22 -3.87 12.14
C SER A 90 -4.06 -2.81 12.87
N SER A 91 -3.49 -2.03 13.79
CA SER A 91 -4.16 -0.88 14.42
C SER A 91 -3.74 0.44 13.76
N LEU A 92 -2.44 0.62 13.51
CA LEU A 92 -1.88 1.86 12.95
C LEU A 92 -2.45 2.22 11.58
N ALA A 93 -2.65 1.25 10.68
CA ALA A 93 -3.19 1.53 9.36
C ALA A 93 -4.66 2.02 9.45
N PRO A 94 -5.58 1.32 10.13
CA PRO A 94 -6.92 1.84 10.42
C PRO A 94 -6.91 3.22 11.09
N GLU A 95 -6.09 3.45 12.12
CA GLU A 95 -6.02 4.74 12.82
C GLU A 95 -5.65 5.91 11.91
N VAL A 96 -4.66 5.72 11.02
CA VAL A 96 -4.25 6.77 10.07
C VAL A 96 -5.37 7.03 9.07
N ILE A 97 -6.01 5.99 8.55
CA ILE A 97 -7.10 6.10 7.57
C ILE A 97 -8.29 6.83 8.20
N THR A 98 -8.76 6.38 9.37
CA THR A 98 -9.92 6.97 10.02
C THR A 98 -9.66 8.40 10.48
N ARG A 99 -8.46 8.72 10.96
CA ARG A 99 -8.07 10.10 11.26
C ARG A 99 -8.07 10.99 10.02
N THR A 100 -7.61 10.47 8.88
CA THR A 100 -7.58 11.22 7.61
C THR A 100 -9.00 11.51 7.10
N ASP A 101 -9.91 10.54 7.25
CA ASP A 101 -11.30 10.65 6.82
C ASP A 101 -12.24 11.20 7.91
N GLU A 102 -11.70 11.68 9.03
CA GLU A 102 -12.46 12.17 10.20
C GLU A 102 -13.51 11.18 10.73
N ALA A 103 -13.24 9.87 10.60
CA ALA A 103 -14.08 8.79 11.09
C ALA A 103 -13.71 8.36 12.52
N GLU A 104 -14.72 8.01 13.32
CA GLU A 104 -14.52 7.52 14.68
C GLU A 104 -14.01 6.06 14.66
N LEU A 105 -12.97 5.78 15.46
CA LEU A 105 -12.46 4.45 15.72
C LEU A 105 -11.94 4.37 17.15
N THR A 106 -12.46 3.42 17.93
CA THR A 106 -11.86 3.03 19.21
C THR A 106 -10.84 1.94 18.95
N VAL A 107 -9.60 2.10 19.42
CA VAL A 107 -8.59 1.04 19.40
C VAL A 107 -8.42 0.49 20.82
N LEU A 108 -8.36 -0.83 20.91
CA LEU A 108 -8.04 -1.56 22.14
C LEU A 108 -6.66 -2.22 21.90
N ASP A 109 -5.61 -1.56 22.38
CA ASP A 109 -4.21 -1.99 22.28
C ASP A 109 -3.69 -2.69 23.54
#